data_AF-A0A7W0DK33-F1
#
_entry.id   AF-A0A7W0DK33-F1
#
_cell.length_a   1.000
_cell.length_b   1.000
_cell.length_c   1.000
_cell.angle_alpha   90.00
_cell.angle_beta   90.00
_cell.angle_gamma   90.00
#
_symmetry.space_group_name_H-M   'P 1'
#
loop_
_entity.id
_entity.type
_entity.pdbx_description
1 polymer ?
#
loop_
_entity_poly.entity_id
_entity_poly.type
_entity_poly.pdbx_seq_one_letter_code
_entity_poly.pdbx_strand_id
1 'polypeptide(L)'
;MHSRDPARTPEDLVRALRAAGITDERLLEAVRTTPREHFVPSGRAAAAYDDVPVSIGHEQVTTQPSLSAMMIESLQLGGDEHVLEVGTGLGFQTSLLARLAADVVSIEMWPDVAAQAERNLAAQGIRNVELRVGDGSGGVPDRAPYDAVIVSAAFPEVPAPLIEQLRLGGRLVQPIGHGGDEEVVSFRRTASGLDEGRLLTAARFVRLRGRYGFP
;
A
#
# COMPACT_ATOMS: atom_id res chain seq x y z
N MET A 1 12.83 35.17 15.86
CA MET A 1 11.37 35.03 15.81
C MET A 1 11.09 33.77 14.99
N HIS A 2 10.98 32.61 15.65
CA HIS A 2 10.75 31.34 14.94
C HIS A 2 9.28 31.31 14.53
N SER A 3 8.99 31.65 13.28
CA SER A 3 7.71 31.34 12.66
C SER A 3 7.55 29.82 12.73
N ARG A 4 6.70 29.32 13.64
CA ARG A 4 6.26 27.93 13.56
C ARG A 4 5.42 27.85 12.30
N ASP A 5 5.89 27.10 11.30
CA ASP A 5 5.02 26.75 10.19
C ASP A 5 3.72 26.16 10.75
N PRO A 6 2.55 26.53 10.19
CA PRO A 6 1.29 25.95 10.61
C PRO A 6 1.34 24.42 10.46
N ALA A 7 0.71 23.70 11.39
CA ALA A 7 0.62 22.25 11.33
C ALA A 7 -0.06 21.82 10.01
N ARG A 8 0.54 20.87 9.31
CA ARG A 8 0.00 20.34 8.05
C ARG A 8 -1.28 19.57 8.31
N THR A 9 -2.18 19.64 7.34
CA THR A 9 -3.55 19.13 7.41
C THR A 9 -3.81 18.04 6.35
N PRO A 10 -4.90 17.28 6.44
CA PRO A 10 -5.32 16.38 5.35
C PRO A 10 -5.35 17.05 3.97
N GLU A 11 -5.75 18.33 3.91
CA GLU A 11 -5.86 19.06 2.64
C GLU A 11 -4.48 19.41 2.05
N ASP A 12 -3.44 19.59 2.89
CA ASP A 12 -2.06 19.71 2.40
C ASP A 12 -1.60 18.43 1.70
N LEU A 13 -1.96 17.28 2.28
CA LEU A 13 -1.64 15.98 1.72
C LEU A 13 -2.38 15.74 0.40
N VAL A 14 -3.68 16.06 0.35
CA VAL A 14 -4.46 16.01 -0.90
C VAL A 14 -3.85 16.89 -1.99
N ARG A 15 -3.41 18.12 -1.65
CA ARG A 15 -2.70 18.98 -2.61
C ARG A 15 -1.43 18.33 -3.14
N ALA A 16 -0.64 17.68 -2.28
CA ALA A 16 0.56 16.95 -2.68
C ALA A 16 0.23 15.79 -3.64
N LEU A 17 -0.82 15.01 -3.34
CA LEU A 17 -1.29 13.93 -4.21
C LEU A 17 -1.72 14.44 -5.59
N ARG A 18 -2.50 15.53 -5.64
CA ARG A 18 -2.87 16.16 -6.93
C ARG A 18 -1.65 16.65 -7.70
N ALA A 19 -0.67 17.26 -7.02
CA ALA A 19 0.58 17.68 -7.65
C ALA A 19 1.40 16.49 -8.20
N ALA A 20 1.28 15.31 -7.58
CA ALA A 20 1.85 14.06 -8.07
C ALA A 20 1.03 13.41 -9.21
N GLY A 21 -0.07 14.04 -9.64
CA GLY A 21 -0.87 13.60 -10.78
C GLY A 21 -2.06 12.69 -10.44
N ILE A 22 -2.42 12.54 -9.16
CA ILE A 22 -3.60 11.76 -8.75
C ILE A 22 -4.88 12.50 -9.13
N THR A 23 -5.80 11.78 -9.78
CA THR A 23 -7.04 12.30 -10.35
C THR A 23 -8.30 11.61 -9.84
N ASP A 24 -8.22 10.40 -9.26
CA ASP A 24 -9.38 9.70 -8.69
C ASP A 24 -9.89 10.44 -7.45
N GLU A 25 -11.01 11.14 -7.61
CA GLU A 25 -11.66 11.91 -6.55
C GLU A 25 -12.12 11.05 -5.37
N ARG A 26 -12.43 9.76 -5.57
CA ARG A 26 -12.78 8.85 -4.47
C ARG A 26 -11.56 8.57 -3.60
N LEU A 27 -10.40 8.37 -4.21
CA LEU A 27 -9.14 8.18 -3.50
C LEU A 27 -8.72 9.46 -2.75
N LEU A 28 -8.83 10.62 -3.40
CA LEU A 28 -8.53 11.90 -2.75
C LEU A 28 -9.46 12.17 -1.57
N GLU A 29 -10.74 11.83 -1.67
CA GLU A 29 -11.69 11.92 -0.55
C GLU A 29 -11.39 10.90 0.56
N ALA A 30 -11.00 9.67 0.20
CA ALA A 30 -10.56 8.67 1.18
C ALA A 30 -9.34 9.18 1.98
N VAL A 31 -8.38 9.83 1.31
CA VAL A 31 -7.22 10.45 1.98
C VAL A 31 -7.66 11.62 2.86
N ARG A 32 -8.54 12.50 2.38
CA ARG A 32 -9.04 13.66 3.13
C ARG A 32 -9.73 13.25 4.44
N THR A 33 -10.47 12.16 4.40
CA THR A 33 -11.30 11.69 5.53
C THR A 33 -10.64 10.62 6.40
N THR A 34 -9.41 10.21 6.05
CA THR A 34 -8.64 9.26 6.85
C THR A 34 -7.60 10.02 7.68
N PRO A 35 -7.77 10.12 9.01
CA PRO A 35 -6.83 10.82 9.89
C PRO A 35 -5.50 10.06 9.97
N ARG A 36 -4.55 10.42 9.11
CA ARG A 36 -3.25 9.74 8.94
C ARG A 36 -2.41 9.75 10.23
N GLU A 37 -2.64 10.69 11.15
CA GLU A 37 -2.00 10.74 12.46
C GLU A 37 -2.26 9.50 13.32
N HIS A 38 -3.34 8.77 13.07
CA HIS A 38 -3.63 7.50 13.72
C HIS A 38 -2.86 6.32 13.12
N PHE A 39 -2.23 6.50 11.97
CA PHE A 39 -1.49 5.48 11.23
C PHE A 39 0.02 5.71 11.22
N VAL A 40 0.52 6.56 12.12
CA VAL A 40 1.95 6.79 12.35
C VAL A 40 2.27 6.61 13.84
N PRO A 41 3.53 6.32 14.22
CA PRO A 41 3.90 6.26 15.63
C PRO A 41 3.61 7.59 16.33
N SER A 42 3.20 7.55 17.60
CA SER A 42 2.76 8.73 18.37
C SER A 42 3.79 9.87 18.39
N GLY A 43 5.08 9.55 18.48
CA GLY A 43 6.19 10.52 18.42
C GLY A 43 6.42 11.14 17.03
N ARG A 44 5.65 10.75 16.01
CA ARG A 44 5.77 11.20 14.62
C ARG A 44 4.49 11.84 14.08
N ALA A 45 3.48 12.09 14.92
CA ALA A 45 2.20 12.69 14.50
C ALA A 45 2.36 14.04 13.78
N ALA A 46 3.39 14.83 14.12
CA ALA A 46 3.68 16.10 13.44
C ALA A 46 4.02 15.93 11.94
N ALA A 47 4.52 14.76 11.54
CA ALA A 47 4.85 14.43 10.15
C ALA A 47 3.74 13.65 9.44
N ALA A 48 2.57 13.45 10.09
CA ALA A 48 1.51 12.60 9.55
C ALA A 48 1.01 13.06 8.18
N TYR A 49 0.96 14.38 7.96
CA TYR A 49 0.45 15.01 6.73
C TYR A 49 1.56 15.54 5.81
N ASP A 50 2.81 15.18 6.11
CA ASP A 50 3.89 15.38 5.16
C ASP A 50 3.88 14.27 4.12
N ASP A 51 4.17 14.64 2.87
CA ASP A 51 4.33 13.67 1.79
C ASP A 51 5.70 12.99 1.83
N VAL A 52 5.95 12.28 2.92
CA VAL A 52 7.21 11.58 3.19
C VAL A 52 6.96 10.21 3.86
N PRO A 53 7.90 9.26 3.71
CA PRO A 53 7.92 8.05 4.53
C PRO A 53 8.12 8.36 6.02
N VAL A 54 7.47 7.59 6.89
CA VAL A 54 7.65 7.66 8.35
C VAL A 54 8.13 6.30 8.86
N SER A 55 9.16 6.27 9.71
CA SER A 55 9.65 5.01 10.29
C SER A 55 8.63 4.38 11.24
N ILE A 56 8.48 3.05 11.16
CA ILE A 56 7.47 2.28 11.90
C ILE A 56 8.06 1.12 12.73
N GLY A 57 9.38 1.11 12.95
CA GLY A 57 10.10 0.00 13.59
C GLY A 57 10.59 -1.06 12.60
N HIS A 58 11.36 -2.05 13.07
CA HIS A 58 11.93 -3.14 12.23
C HIS A 58 12.69 -2.67 10.99
N GLU A 59 13.34 -1.49 11.05
CA GLU A 59 13.97 -0.84 9.89
C GLU A 59 12.99 -0.56 8.73
N GLN A 60 11.68 -0.55 9.01
CA GLN A 60 10.62 -0.30 8.05
C GLN A 60 10.15 1.15 8.10
N VAL A 61 9.50 1.56 7.01
CA VAL A 61 8.87 2.87 6.84
C VAL A 61 7.49 2.71 6.20
N THR A 62 6.59 3.64 6.43
CA THR A 62 5.37 3.78 5.62
C THR A 62 5.76 4.17 4.18
N THR A 63 5.04 3.69 3.18
CA THR A 63 5.13 4.26 1.83
C THR A 63 4.75 5.75 1.86
N GLN A 64 5.47 6.57 1.07
CA GLN A 64 5.14 7.98 0.85
C GLN A 64 3.67 8.09 0.38
N PRO A 65 2.84 9.00 0.94
CA PRO A 65 1.42 9.03 0.62
C PRO A 65 1.10 9.20 -0.87
N SER A 66 1.78 10.10 -1.58
CA SER A 66 1.57 10.28 -3.02
C SER A 66 1.93 9.04 -3.84
N LEU A 67 2.99 8.34 -3.45
CA LEU A 67 3.41 7.08 -4.05
C LEU A 67 2.40 5.95 -3.81
N SER A 68 1.91 5.82 -2.57
CA SER A 68 0.85 4.87 -2.23
C SER A 68 -0.44 5.17 -3.03
N ALA A 69 -0.81 6.45 -3.15
CA ALA A 69 -1.94 6.86 -3.97
C ALA A 69 -1.76 6.53 -5.46
N MET A 70 -0.55 6.71 -6.01
CA MET A 70 -0.23 6.36 -7.39
C MET A 70 -0.34 4.86 -7.64
N MET A 71 0.11 4.05 -6.68
CA MET A 71 -0.03 2.59 -6.74
C MET A 71 -1.51 2.18 -6.69
N ILE A 72 -2.30 2.72 -5.75
CA ILE A 72 -3.74 2.45 -5.64
C ILE A 72 -4.49 2.86 -6.92
N GLU A 73 -4.26 4.07 -7.43
CA GLU A 73 -4.93 4.57 -8.64
C GLU A 73 -4.63 3.69 -9.86
N SER A 74 -3.40 3.14 -9.95
CA SER A 74 -3.03 2.22 -11.03
C SER A 74 -3.82 0.90 -11.03
N LEU A 75 -4.40 0.51 -9.88
CA LEU A 75 -5.27 -0.66 -9.76
C LEU A 75 -6.70 -0.40 -10.22
N GLN A 76 -7.06 0.84 -10.58
CA GLN A 76 -8.35 1.18 -11.21
C GLN A 76 -9.57 0.55 -10.51
N LEU A 77 -9.62 0.61 -9.17
CA LEU A 77 -10.63 -0.08 -8.37
C LEU A 77 -12.03 0.50 -8.62
N GLY A 78 -13.02 -0.33 -8.94
CA GLY A 78 -14.42 0.01 -9.13
C GLY A 78 -15.24 0.01 -7.83
N GLY A 79 -14.80 -0.72 -6.80
CA GLY A 79 -15.52 -0.91 -5.53
C GLY A 79 -16.08 -2.31 -5.34
N ASP A 80 -15.89 -3.19 -6.32
CA ASP A 80 -16.32 -4.60 -6.31
C ASP A 80 -15.15 -5.59 -6.19
N GLU A 81 -13.91 -5.08 -6.23
CA GLU A 81 -12.71 -5.92 -6.20
C GLU A 81 -12.43 -6.56 -4.85
N HIS A 82 -11.97 -7.80 -4.89
CA HIS A 82 -11.27 -8.50 -3.81
C HIS A 82 -9.76 -8.25 -3.92
N VAL A 83 -9.16 -7.57 -2.93
CA VAL A 83 -7.78 -7.05 -3.02
C VAL A 83 -6.84 -7.78 -2.06
N LEU A 84 -5.65 -8.15 -2.54
CA LEU A 84 -4.52 -8.53 -1.69
C LEU A 84 -3.55 -7.35 -1.51
N GLU A 85 -3.23 -7.01 -0.27
CA GLU A 85 -2.13 -6.13 0.08
C GLU A 85 -1.00 -6.91 0.76
N VAL A 86 0.23 -6.78 0.25
CA VAL A 86 1.44 -7.32 0.86
C VAL A 86 2.24 -6.18 1.49
N GLY A 87 2.39 -6.23 2.82
CA GLY A 87 3.01 -5.19 3.62
C GLY A 87 1.97 -4.18 4.13
N THR A 88 1.20 -4.57 5.14
CA THR A 88 0.19 -3.72 5.81
C THR A 88 0.80 -2.46 6.41
N GLY A 89 2.01 -2.57 6.98
CA GLY A 89 2.60 -1.52 7.80
C GLY A 89 1.65 -1.14 8.93
N LEU A 90 1.41 0.16 9.14
CA LEU A 90 0.48 0.63 10.17
C LEU A 90 -0.98 0.77 9.72
N GLY A 91 -1.30 0.38 8.48
CA GLY A 91 -2.69 0.26 7.99
C GLY A 91 -3.25 1.47 7.23
N PHE A 92 -2.46 2.51 6.95
CA PHE A 92 -2.99 3.68 6.21
C PHE A 92 -3.42 3.30 4.80
N GLN A 93 -2.53 2.65 4.03
CA GLN A 93 -2.84 2.18 2.68
C GLN A 93 -4.01 1.18 2.70
N THR A 94 -4.00 0.23 3.64
CA THR A 94 -5.09 -0.72 3.88
C THR A 94 -6.43 -0.02 4.07
N SER A 95 -6.48 1.07 4.84
CA SER A 95 -7.70 1.83 5.06
C SER A 95 -8.22 2.54 3.81
N LEU A 96 -7.31 2.97 2.91
CA LEU A 96 -7.68 3.57 1.63
C LEU A 96 -8.24 2.50 0.69
N LEU A 97 -7.57 1.35 0.58
CA LEU A 97 -8.03 0.20 -0.20
C LEU A 97 -9.42 -0.26 0.27
N ALA A 98 -9.63 -0.36 1.59
CA ALA A 98 -10.89 -0.78 2.18
C ALA A 98 -12.06 0.18 1.87
N ARG A 99 -11.78 1.46 1.58
CA ARG A 99 -12.79 2.44 1.16
C ARG A 99 -13.08 2.40 -0.35
N LEU A 100 -12.21 1.78 -1.14
CA LEU A 100 -12.24 1.79 -2.60
C LEU A 100 -12.54 0.43 -3.23
N ALA A 101 -12.53 -0.65 -2.45
CA ALA A 101 -12.74 -2.03 -2.87
C ALA A 101 -13.87 -2.70 -2.08
N ALA A 102 -14.32 -3.88 -2.51
CA ALA A 102 -15.31 -4.65 -1.78
C ALA A 102 -14.73 -5.14 -0.44
N ASP A 103 -13.56 -5.76 -0.49
CA ASP A 103 -12.84 -6.22 0.69
C ASP A 103 -11.33 -6.37 0.42
N VAL A 104 -10.55 -6.37 1.51
CA VAL A 104 -9.09 -6.41 1.46
C VAL A 104 -8.56 -7.50 2.37
N VAL A 105 -7.71 -8.37 1.83
CA VAL A 105 -6.82 -9.22 2.61
C VAL A 105 -5.47 -8.53 2.67
N SER A 106 -4.95 -8.25 3.86
CA SER A 106 -3.67 -7.59 4.03
C SER A 106 -2.76 -8.41 4.92
N ILE A 107 -1.54 -8.68 4.46
CA ILE A 107 -0.56 -9.53 5.15
C ILE A 107 0.68 -8.74 5.57
N GLU A 108 1.07 -8.90 6.83
CA GLU A 108 2.20 -8.22 7.46
C GLU A 108 3.17 -9.24 8.07
N MET A 109 4.47 -9.02 7.87
CA MET A 109 5.53 -9.90 8.37
C MET A 109 5.66 -9.80 9.89
N TRP A 110 5.52 -8.59 10.44
CA TRP A 110 5.84 -8.31 11.84
C TRP A 110 4.57 -8.32 12.72
N PRO A 111 4.43 -9.25 13.69
CA PRO A 111 3.20 -9.40 14.47
C PRO A 111 2.80 -8.16 15.28
N ASP A 112 3.77 -7.40 15.80
CA ASP A 112 3.55 -6.18 16.57
C ASP A 112 3.07 -5.01 15.69
N VAL A 113 3.61 -4.90 14.48
CA VAL A 113 3.16 -3.94 13.45
C VAL A 113 1.73 -4.28 13.02
N ALA A 114 1.45 -5.55 12.73
CA ALA A 114 0.12 -6.02 12.35
C ALA A 114 -0.92 -5.74 13.44
N ALA A 115 -0.59 -6.01 14.71
CA ALA A 115 -1.47 -5.72 15.84
C ALA A 115 -1.74 -4.22 16.00
N GLN A 116 -0.78 -3.36 15.68
CA GLN A 116 -1.00 -1.91 15.66
C GLN A 116 -1.90 -1.50 14.49
N ALA A 117 -1.70 -2.05 13.30
CA ALA A 117 -2.57 -1.81 12.16
C ALA A 117 -4.02 -2.20 12.45
N GLU A 118 -4.23 -3.37 13.07
CA GLU A 118 -5.56 -3.85 13.49
C GLU A 118 -6.26 -2.84 14.41
N ARG A 119 -5.55 -2.35 15.45
CA ARG A 119 -6.08 -1.31 16.34
C ARG A 119 -6.41 -0.02 15.61
N ASN A 120 -5.55 0.42 14.69
CA ASN A 120 -5.76 1.64 13.92
C ASN A 120 -7.00 1.52 13.03
N LEU A 121 -7.11 0.42 12.28
CA LEU A 121 -8.23 0.15 11.39
C LEU A 121 -9.56 0.01 12.15
N ALA A 122 -9.55 -0.70 13.27
CA ALA A 122 -10.73 -0.84 14.14
C ALA A 122 -11.18 0.52 14.71
N ALA A 123 -10.24 1.38 15.14
CA ALA A 123 -10.54 2.72 15.62
C ALA A 123 -11.16 3.63 14.54
N GLN A 124 -10.90 3.34 13.27
CA GLN A 124 -11.52 4.02 12.12
C GLN A 124 -12.82 3.35 11.64
N GLY A 125 -13.28 2.29 12.32
CA GLY A 125 -14.50 1.59 11.95
C GLY A 125 -14.42 0.80 10.64
N ILE A 126 -13.20 0.49 10.17
CA ILE A 126 -12.98 -0.33 8.98
C ILE A 126 -13.28 -1.79 9.32
N ARG A 127 -14.14 -2.43 8.52
CA ARG A 127 -14.69 -3.78 8.80
C ARG A 127 -14.54 -4.79 7.67
N ASN A 128 -14.18 -4.35 6.47
CA ASN A 128 -13.99 -5.18 5.28
C ASN A 128 -12.49 -5.46 5.03
N VAL A 129 -11.73 -5.64 6.11
CA VAL A 129 -10.31 -5.99 6.05
C VAL A 129 -10.08 -7.27 6.86
N GLU A 130 -9.42 -8.25 6.24
CA GLU A 130 -8.85 -9.40 6.93
C GLU A 130 -7.33 -9.22 7.04
N LEU A 131 -6.85 -9.02 8.25
CA LEU A 131 -5.41 -8.93 8.53
C LEU A 131 -4.81 -10.31 8.81
N ARG A 132 -3.68 -10.59 8.17
CA ARG A 132 -2.89 -11.81 8.39
C ARG A 132 -1.48 -11.44 8.82
N VAL A 133 -0.92 -12.26 9.71
CA VAL A 133 0.49 -12.19 10.07
C VAL A 133 1.22 -13.32 9.37
N GLY A 134 2.27 -13.01 8.62
CA GLY A 134 3.10 -14.02 7.96
C GLY A 134 3.88 -13.52 6.76
N ASP A 135 4.45 -14.48 6.04
CA ASP A 135 5.22 -14.24 4.83
C ASP A 135 4.30 -13.89 3.65
N GLY A 136 4.22 -12.60 3.34
CA GLY A 136 3.43 -12.11 2.21
C GLY A 136 4.03 -12.37 0.82
N SER A 137 5.28 -12.81 0.70
CA SER A 137 5.87 -13.17 -0.60
C SER A 137 5.16 -14.39 -1.24
N GLY A 138 4.53 -15.23 -0.42
CA GLY A 138 3.69 -16.34 -0.85
C GLY A 138 2.22 -15.99 -1.07
N GLY A 139 1.81 -14.73 -0.87
CA GLY A 139 0.40 -14.32 -0.87
C GLY A 139 -0.41 -14.98 0.26
N VAL A 140 -1.72 -15.07 0.07
CA VAL A 140 -2.66 -15.72 1.01
C VAL A 140 -3.56 -16.68 0.20
N PRO A 141 -3.11 -17.92 -0.07
CA PRO A 141 -3.76 -18.81 -1.03
C PRO A 141 -5.18 -19.24 -0.65
N ASP A 142 -5.51 -19.31 0.64
CA ASP A 142 -6.85 -19.69 1.14
C ASP A 142 -7.92 -18.61 0.92
N ARG A 143 -7.51 -17.41 0.47
CA ARG A 143 -8.39 -16.30 0.09
C ARG A 143 -8.36 -15.96 -1.40
N ALA A 144 -7.43 -16.55 -2.15
CA ALA A 144 -7.38 -16.41 -3.59
C ALA A 144 -8.66 -16.98 -4.26
N PRO A 145 -9.02 -16.51 -5.47
CA PRO A 145 -8.25 -15.58 -6.31
C PRO A 145 -8.67 -14.10 -6.13
N TYR A 146 -7.69 -13.21 -6.30
CA TYR A 146 -7.82 -11.74 -6.16
C TYR A 146 -8.09 -11.04 -7.49
N ASP A 147 -8.80 -9.92 -7.44
CA ASP A 147 -8.98 -9.00 -8.57
C ASP A 147 -7.80 -8.02 -8.70
N ALA A 148 -7.23 -7.63 -7.57
CA ALA A 148 -6.07 -6.74 -7.52
C ALA A 148 -5.05 -7.15 -6.44
N VAL A 149 -3.78 -6.93 -6.73
CA VAL A 149 -2.67 -7.17 -5.80
C VAL A 149 -1.79 -5.92 -5.70
N ILE A 150 -1.47 -5.49 -4.49
CA ILE A 150 -0.54 -4.38 -4.23
C ILE A 150 0.55 -4.83 -3.28
N VAL A 151 1.80 -4.61 -3.67
CA VAL A 151 2.97 -5.00 -2.89
C VAL A 151 3.76 -3.77 -2.48
N SER A 152 3.83 -3.49 -1.18
CA SER A 152 4.55 -2.34 -0.62
C SER A 152 6.00 -2.65 -0.24
N ALA A 153 6.66 -3.51 -1.04
CA ALA A 153 8.05 -3.91 -0.84
C ALA A 153 8.69 -4.31 -2.17
N ALA A 154 10.00 -4.08 -2.29
CA ALA A 154 10.77 -4.31 -3.50
C ALA A 154 11.23 -5.76 -3.66
N PHE A 155 11.14 -6.29 -4.88
CA PHE A 155 11.80 -7.54 -5.29
C PHE A 155 12.21 -7.45 -6.77
N PRO A 156 13.23 -8.20 -7.25
CA PRO A 156 13.70 -8.14 -8.64
C PRO A 156 12.66 -8.51 -9.70
N GLU A 157 11.62 -9.23 -9.31
CA GLU A 157 10.51 -9.66 -10.18
C GLU A 157 9.24 -9.79 -9.33
N VAL A 158 8.09 -10.07 -9.97
CA VAL A 158 6.86 -10.38 -9.23
C VAL A 158 6.92 -11.84 -8.75
N PRO A 159 6.79 -12.13 -7.44
CA PRO A 159 6.76 -13.51 -6.95
C PRO A 159 5.67 -14.35 -7.62
N ALA A 160 6.05 -15.53 -8.13
CA ALA A 160 5.14 -16.43 -8.84
C ALA A 160 3.83 -16.74 -8.08
N PRO A 161 3.81 -16.97 -6.74
CA PRO A 161 2.57 -17.19 -6.01
C PRO A 161 1.58 -16.01 -6.10
N LEU A 162 2.07 -14.77 -6.16
CA LEU A 162 1.20 -13.60 -6.29
C LEU A 162 0.56 -13.53 -7.68
N ILE A 163 1.30 -13.95 -8.70
CA ILE A 163 0.77 -14.08 -10.06
C ILE A 163 -0.33 -15.15 -10.07
N GLU A 164 -0.04 -16.34 -9.56
CA GLU A 164 -0.96 -17.49 -9.52
C GLU A 164 -2.28 -17.20 -8.80
N GLN A 165 -2.24 -16.36 -7.76
CA GLN A 165 -3.41 -15.97 -6.98
C GLN A 165 -4.22 -14.82 -7.62
N LEU A 166 -3.72 -14.19 -8.67
CA LEU A 166 -4.40 -13.11 -9.39
C LEU A 166 -5.32 -13.66 -10.50
N ARG A 167 -6.58 -13.22 -10.54
CA ARG A 167 -7.54 -13.59 -11.59
C ARG A 167 -7.06 -13.15 -12.96
N LEU A 168 -7.45 -13.88 -14.01
CA LEU A 168 -7.28 -13.42 -15.39
C LEU A 168 -7.94 -12.06 -15.58
N GLY A 169 -7.21 -11.10 -16.15
CA GLY A 169 -7.63 -9.71 -16.30
C GLY A 169 -7.41 -8.84 -15.05
N GLY A 170 -7.06 -9.44 -13.91
CA GLY A 170 -6.71 -8.75 -12.67
C GLY A 170 -5.43 -7.92 -12.78
N ARG A 171 -5.25 -7.00 -11.83
CA ARG A 171 -4.21 -5.96 -11.87
C ARG A 171 -3.25 -6.09 -10.70
N LEU A 172 -1.97 -5.84 -10.93
CA LEU A 172 -0.94 -5.90 -9.90
C LEU A 172 -0.06 -4.67 -9.96
N VAL A 173 0.38 -4.16 -8.81
CA VAL A 173 1.42 -3.13 -8.75
C VAL A 173 2.47 -3.50 -7.72
N GLN A 174 3.74 -3.41 -8.14
CA GLN A 174 4.88 -3.75 -7.30
C GLN A 174 6.11 -2.91 -7.69
N PRO A 175 6.92 -2.47 -6.70
CA PRO A 175 8.27 -1.98 -6.92
C PRO A 175 9.22 -3.12 -7.34
N ILE A 176 9.79 -3.00 -8.54
CA ILE A 176 10.71 -3.96 -9.13
C ILE A 176 12.14 -3.42 -9.01
N GLY A 177 13.02 -4.17 -8.34
CA GLY A 177 14.41 -3.77 -8.14
C GLY A 177 15.13 -4.52 -7.02
N HIS A 178 16.44 -4.28 -6.91
CA HIS A 178 17.32 -4.97 -5.95
C HIS A 178 17.55 -4.17 -4.63
N GLY A 179 16.98 -2.97 -4.51
CA GLY A 179 17.20 -2.04 -3.41
C GLY A 179 17.91 -0.75 -3.84
N GLY A 180 17.24 0.39 -3.77
CA GLY A 180 17.82 1.73 -3.84
C GLY A 180 17.30 2.64 -4.96
N ASP A 181 16.79 2.05 -6.05
CA ASP A 181 16.24 2.72 -7.24
C ASP A 181 15.24 1.77 -7.94
N GLU A 182 14.13 1.45 -7.26
CA GLU A 182 13.10 0.56 -7.82
C GLU A 182 12.25 1.25 -8.86
N GLU A 183 11.85 0.49 -9.88
CA GLU A 183 10.79 0.87 -10.81
C GLU A 183 9.44 0.41 -10.25
N VAL A 184 8.52 1.32 -9.97
CA VAL A 184 7.16 0.95 -9.58
C VAL A 184 6.35 0.66 -10.83
N VAL A 185 6.03 -0.62 -11.03
CA VAL A 185 5.44 -1.11 -12.27
C VAL A 185 4.06 -1.68 -12.01
N SER A 186 3.12 -1.34 -12.89
CA SER A 186 1.80 -1.96 -12.94
C SER A 186 1.77 -3.09 -13.96
N PHE A 187 1.00 -4.13 -13.68
CA PHE A 187 0.89 -5.34 -14.49
C PHE A 187 -0.58 -5.75 -14.66
N ARG A 188 -0.87 -6.47 -15.73
CA ARG A 188 -2.16 -7.12 -15.94
C ARG A 188 -1.99 -8.61 -16.15
N ARG A 189 -2.80 -9.41 -15.45
CA ARG A 189 -2.81 -10.86 -15.65
C ARG A 189 -3.44 -11.22 -16.98
N THR A 190 -2.69 -11.92 -17.82
CA THR A 190 -3.15 -12.52 -19.08
C THR A 190 -3.05 -14.05 -19.01
N ALA A 191 -3.55 -14.73 -20.05
CA ALA A 191 -3.44 -16.18 -20.15
C ALA A 191 -1.98 -16.66 -20.22
N SER A 192 -1.06 -15.82 -20.69
CA SER A 192 0.38 -16.09 -20.82
C SER A 192 1.21 -15.68 -19.60
N GLY A 193 0.64 -15.01 -18.60
CA GLY A 193 1.37 -14.56 -17.42
C GLY A 193 0.99 -13.13 -17.03
N LEU A 194 1.99 -12.29 -16.75
CA LEU A 194 1.80 -10.85 -16.56
C LEU A 194 2.26 -10.10 -17.81
N ASP A 195 1.38 -9.26 -18.33
CA ASP A 195 1.76 -8.22 -19.27
C ASP A 195 2.17 -7.00 -18.46
N GLU A 196 3.38 -6.50 -18.71
CA GLU A 196 3.83 -5.25 -18.12
C GLU A 196 2.99 -4.10 -18.66
N GLY A 197 2.43 -3.32 -17.74
CA GLY A 197 1.61 -2.16 -18.03
C GLY A 197 2.46 -0.90 -18.05
N ARG A 198 2.22 -0.02 -17.09
CA ARG A 198 2.86 1.30 -17.00
C ARG A 198 3.93 1.31 -15.93
N LEU A 199 5.11 1.82 -16.27
CA LEU A 199 6.08 2.36 -15.31
C LEU A 199 5.49 3.63 -14.68
N LEU A 200 5.19 3.57 -13.39
CA LEU A 200 4.55 4.66 -12.65
C LEU A 200 5.57 5.73 -12.25
N THR A 201 6.65 5.30 -11.59
CA THR A 201 7.75 6.18 -11.14
C THR A 201 8.94 5.33 -10.67
N ALA A 202 10.11 5.95 -10.54
CA ALA A 202 11.18 5.42 -9.71
C ALA A 202 10.92 5.74 -8.23
N ALA A 203 11.29 4.83 -7.32
CA ALA A 203 11.09 4.99 -5.88
C ALA A 203 12.12 4.21 -5.05
N ARG A 204 12.03 4.36 -3.73
CA ARG A 204 12.79 3.58 -2.75
C ARG A 204 11.86 2.82 -1.83
N PHE A 205 11.93 1.49 -1.86
CA PHE A 205 11.15 0.61 -1.01
C PHE A 205 12.04 -0.27 -0.13
N VAL A 206 11.48 -0.69 1.00
CA VAL A 206 12.06 -1.80 1.77
C VAL A 206 12.01 -3.08 0.95
N ARG A 207 12.90 -4.02 1.25
CA ARG A 207 12.96 -5.31 0.55
C ARG A 207 11.80 -6.21 0.96
N LEU A 208 11.19 -6.89 -0.01
CA LEU A 208 10.23 -7.96 0.24
C LEU A 208 11.01 -9.14 0.84
N ARG A 209 10.80 -9.42 2.13
CA ARG A 209 11.38 -10.58 2.83
C ARG A 209 10.46 -11.77 2.70
N GLY A 210 11.01 -12.97 2.60
CA GLY A 210 10.23 -14.20 2.64
C GLY A 210 10.75 -15.31 1.74
N ARG A 211 10.02 -16.41 1.70
CA ARG A 211 10.32 -17.63 0.94
C ARG A 211 10.45 -17.38 -0.57
N TYR A 212 9.67 -16.44 -1.11
CA TYR A 212 9.69 -16.02 -2.51
C TYR A 212 10.23 -14.59 -2.66
N GLY A 213 10.97 -14.11 -1.65
CA GLY A 213 11.58 -12.79 -1.60
C GLY A 213 13.07 -12.87 -1.22
N PHE A 214 13.58 -11.79 -0.64
CA PHE A 214 14.92 -11.77 -0.05
C PHE A 214 14.97 -12.57 1.26
N PRO A 215 16.13 -13.19 1.58
CA PRO A 215 16.33 -13.92 2.84
C PRO A 215 16.25 -13.00 4.06
#